data_AF-A0A8K0IA28-F1
#
_entry.id   AF-A0A8K0IA28-F1
#
_cell.length_a   1.000
_cell.length_b   1.000
_cell.length_c   1.000
_cell.angle_alpha   90.00
_cell.angle_beta   90.00
_cell.angle_gamma   90.00
#
_symmetry.space_group_name_H-M   'P 1'
#
loop_
_entity.id
_entity.type
_entity.pdbx_description
1 polymer ?
#
loop_
_entity_poly.entity_id
_entity_poly.type
_entity_poly.pdbx_seq_one_letter_code
_entity_poly.pdbx_strand_id
1 'polypeptide(L)'
;MVLMILKEWMFQLRMLQTYCQLSLPMVGLKRMVKLGIGGFSMGAATALYSASCYAYGRYGNSNLYPVNLSAVIGLSGWLPCSRTFKYKVESSQDAARRAASLPLLVCHGRGDDVVLYKHGERSAEVLRSSAFRNLTFKTYNGLGHYTVPEEMDDVCKWLTARLGLDRSRS
;
A
#
# COMPACT_ATOMS: atom_id res chain seq x y z
N MET A 1 9.96 6.39 25.15
CA MET A 1 9.16 6.66 23.94
C MET A 1 9.88 6.29 22.65
N VAL A 2 11.17 6.60 22.48
CA VAL A 2 11.98 6.22 21.27
C VAL A 2 12.09 4.69 21.07
N LEU A 3 12.10 3.90 22.15
CA LEU A 3 12.23 2.43 22.09
C LEU A 3 10.95 1.68 21.65
N MET A 4 9.76 2.31 21.74
CA MET A 4 8.50 1.72 21.22
C MET A 4 8.39 1.89 19.71
N ILE A 5 8.81 3.06 19.19
CA ILE A 5 8.83 3.36 17.76
C ILE A 5 9.75 2.37 17.01
N LEU A 6 10.91 2.02 17.59
CA LEU A 6 11.82 1.03 16.99
C LEU A 6 11.23 -0.40 16.95
N LYS A 7 10.38 -0.77 17.91
CA LYS A 7 9.72 -2.10 17.92
C LYS A 7 8.63 -2.20 16.85
N GLU A 8 7.86 -1.14 16.63
CA GLU A 8 6.86 -1.07 15.54
C GLU A 8 7.52 -1.06 14.15
N TRP A 9 8.66 -0.38 13.99
CA TRP A 9 9.46 -0.44 12.77
C TRP A 9 10.05 -1.84 12.50
N MET A 10 10.50 -2.55 13.54
CA MET A 10 10.92 -3.95 13.40
C MET A 10 9.75 -4.89 13.06
N PHE A 11 8.52 -4.55 13.45
CA PHE A 11 7.33 -5.32 13.06
C PHE A 11 6.95 -5.10 11.59
N GLN A 12 7.14 -3.89 11.05
CA GLN A 12 6.94 -3.58 9.62
C GLN A 12 7.95 -4.29 8.71
N LEU A 13 9.24 -4.33 9.11
CA LEU A 13 10.28 -5.09 8.38
C LEU A 13 10.04 -6.60 8.47
N ARG A 14 9.57 -7.11 9.62
CA ARG A 14 9.20 -8.53 9.77
C ARG A 14 7.99 -8.90 8.93
N MET A 15 6.94 -8.08 8.82
CA MET A 15 5.82 -8.38 7.90
C MET A 15 6.27 -8.55 6.43
N LEU A 16 7.23 -7.75 5.97
CA LEU A 16 7.78 -7.83 4.61
C LEU A 16 8.74 -9.02 4.41
N GLN A 17 9.56 -9.39 5.40
CA GLN A 17 10.46 -10.55 5.31
C GLN A 17 9.77 -11.89 5.62
N THR A 18 8.85 -11.92 6.57
CA THR A 18 8.24 -13.16 7.09
C THR A 18 7.27 -13.79 6.08
N TYR A 19 6.61 -13.02 5.20
CA TYR A 19 5.75 -13.59 4.16
C TYR A 19 6.53 -14.16 2.97
N CYS A 20 7.73 -13.66 2.69
CA CYS A 20 8.60 -14.21 1.62
C CYS A 20 9.30 -15.52 2.01
N GLN A 21 9.34 -15.89 3.30
CA GLN A 21 10.15 -17.02 3.78
C GLN A 21 9.38 -18.17 4.46
N LEU A 22 8.12 -18.01 4.87
CA LEU A 22 7.47 -19.02 5.73
C LEU A 22 6.68 -20.15 5.05
N SER A 23 6.75 -20.36 3.73
CA SER A 23 6.14 -21.59 3.16
C SER A 23 6.63 -21.96 1.76
N LEU A 24 7.90 -22.35 1.62
CA LEU A 24 8.34 -23.08 0.43
C LEU A 24 9.08 -24.36 0.82
N PRO A 25 8.38 -25.52 0.89
CA PRO A 25 9.00 -26.78 0.56
C PRO A 25 9.42 -26.74 -0.91
N MET A 26 10.65 -27.18 -1.16
CA MET A 26 11.26 -27.31 -2.47
C MET A 26 10.49 -28.28 -3.37
N VAL A 27 9.48 -27.80 -4.10
CA VAL A 27 8.82 -28.56 -5.17
C VAL A 27 8.52 -27.63 -6.34
N GLY A 28 9.39 -27.66 -7.35
CA GLY A 28 9.11 -27.76 -8.79
C GLY A 28 8.05 -26.89 -9.50
N LEU A 29 7.31 -26.00 -8.85
CA LEU A 29 6.33 -25.13 -9.50
C LEU A 29 6.82 -23.68 -9.45
N LYS A 30 7.13 -23.11 -10.61
CA LYS A 30 7.28 -21.65 -10.80
C LYS A 30 5.92 -20.97 -10.53
N ARG A 31 5.50 -20.89 -9.28
CA ARG A 31 4.40 -19.99 -8.88
C ARG A 31 4.95 -18.57 -8.98
N MET A 32 4.35 -17.79 -9.87
CA MET A 32 4.67 -16.37 -10.04
C MET A 32 4.51 -15.67 -8.68
N VAL A 33 5.63 -15.26 -8.09
CA VAL A 33 5.64 -14.54 -6.81
C VAL A 33 5.00 -13.18 -7.02
N LYS A 34 3.90 -12.90 -6.32
CA LYS A 34 3.26 -11.58 -6.29
C LYS A 34 3.95 -10.73 -5.24
N LEU A 35 4.39 -9.54 -5.62
CA LEU A 35 5.06 -8.62 -4.71
C LEU A 35 4.12 -7.50 -4.29
N GLY A 36 3.86 -7.39 -2.99
CA GLY A 36 3.14 -6.27 -2.40
C GLY A 36 4.07 -5.36 -1.61
N ILE A 37 3.68 -4.11 -1.44
CA ILE A 37 4.34 -3.17 -0.52
C ILE A 37 3.30 -2.56 0.41
N GLY A 38 3.61 -2.49 1.69
CA GLY A 38 2.74 -1.89 2.68
C GLY A 38 3.51 -1.15 3.75
N GLY A 39 2.84 -0.27 4.47
CA GLY A 39 3.45 0.39 5.60
C GLY A 39 2.46 1.15 6.48
N PHE A 40 2.96 1.64 7.60
CA PHE A 40 2.25 2.44 8.60
C PHE A 40 2.92 3.80 8.74
N SER A 41 2.15 4.88 8.88
CA SER A 41 2.69 6.23 9.06
C SER A 41 3.65 6.62 7.91
N MET A 42 4.91 6.92 8.20
CA MET A 42 5.92 7.19 7.18
C MET A 42 6.13 6.01 6.22
N GLY A 43 6.01 4.76 6.70
CA GLY A 43 6.06 3.57 5.86
C GLY A 43 4.89 3.52 4.87
N ALA A 44 3.69 3.94 5.29
CA ALA A 44 2.53 4.06 4.40
C ALA A 44 2.79 5.11 3.32
N ALA A 45 3.43 6.23 3.68
CA ALA A 45 3.79 7.27 2.72
C ALA A 45 4.78 6.76 1.66
N THR A 46 5.77 5.96 2.05
CA THR A 46 6.70 5.32 1.12
C THR A 46 6.00 4.28 0.24
N ALA A 47 5.04 3.51 0.78
CA ALA A 47 4.26 2.55 0.01
C ALA A 47 3.40 3.24 -1.06
N LEU A 48 2.70 4.33 -0.71
CA LEU A 48 1.88 5.11 -1.64
C LEU A 48 2.73 5.87 -2.68
N TYR A 49 3.91 6.35 -2.30
CA TYR A 49 4.86 6.89 -3.26
C TYR A 49 5.34 5.82 -4.24
N SER A 50 5.60 4.61 -3.75
CA SER A 50 5.97 3.46 -4.60
C SER A 50 4.86 3.07 -5.58
N ALA A 51 3.58 3.10 -5.16
CA ALA A 51 2.45 2.94 -6.06
C ALA A 51 2.45 3.98 -7.19
N SER A 52 2.80 5.22 -6.84
CA SER A 52 2.84 6.34 -7.79
C SER A 52 3.98 6.18 -8.80
N CYS A 53 5.16 5.77 -8.33
CA CYS A 53 6.30 5.46 -9.18
C CYS A 53 6.04 4.24 -10.09
N TYR A 54 5.36 3.21 -9.57
CA TYR A 54 4.93 2.06 -10.36
C TYR A 54 3.97 2.46 -11.48
N ALA A 55 2.93 3.24 -11.16
CA ALA A 55 2.02 3.75 -12.17
C ALA A 55 2.76 4.59 -13.22
N TYR A 56 3.62 5.53 -12.80
CA TYR A 56 4.41 6.32 -13.73
C TYR A 56 5.47 5.50 -14.51
N GLY A 57 5.93 4.37 -13.95
CA GLY A 57 7.01 3.55 -14.49
C GLY A 57 8.42 4.07 -14.17
N ARG A 58 8.52 5.17 -13.41
CA ARG A 58 9.78 5.83 -13.04
C ARG A 58 9.72 6.43 -11.65
N TYR A 59 10.89 6.61 -11.05
CA TYR A 59 11.07 7.42 -9.85
C TYR A 59 11.05 8.92 -10.18
N GLY A 60 11.02 9.76 -9.14
CA GLY A 60 11.10 11.22 -9.28
C GLY A 60 12.37 11.73 -9.99
N ASN A 61 13.48 10.99 -9.88
CA ASN A 61 14.76 11.28 -10.54
C ASN A 61 14.86 10.73 -11.98
N SER A 62 13.73 10.32 -12.57
CA SER A 62 13.64 9.77 -13.93
C SER A 62 14.22 8.37 -14.15
N ASN A 63 14.81 7.72 -13.13
CA ASN A 63 15.20 6.31 -13.24
C ASN A 63 13.96 5.40 -13.36
N LEU A 64 14.09 4.29 -14.08
CA LEU A 64 13.02 3.31 -14.23
C LEU A 64 12.64 2.71 -12.86
N TYR A 65 11.34 2.48 -12.66
CA TYR A 65 10.84 1.73 -11.50
C TYR A 65 10.85 0.23 -11.87
N PRO A 66 11.77 -0.59 -11.35
CA PRO A 66 12.03 -1.92 -11.89
C PRO A 66 11.07 -2.99 -11.38
N VAL A 67 10.22 -2.64 -10.40
CA VAL A 67 9.40 -3.58 -9.66
C VAL A 67 7.97 -3.60 -10.18
N ASN A 68 7.42 -4.79 -10.40
CA ASN A 68 6.00 -4.96 -10.71
C ASN A 68 5.18 -5.20 -9.43
N LEU A 69 4.43 -4.19 -8.99
CA LEU A 69 3.63 -4.28 -7.77
C LEU A 69 2.29 -4.98 -8.04
N SER A 70 1.91 -5.86 -7.12
CA SER A 70 0.65 -6.63 -7.16
C SER A 70 -0.41 -6.10 -6.20
N ALA A 71 0.00 -5.40 -5.12
CA ALA A 71 -0.89 -4.77 -4.15
C ALA A 71 -0.13 -3.73 -3.33
N VAL A 72 -0.82 -2.68 -2.89
CA VAL A 72 -0.24 -1.64 -2.02
C VAL A 72 -1.15 -1.35 -0.82
N ILE A 73 -0.57 -1.24 0.38
CA ILE A 73 -1.29 -0.93 1.61
C ILE A 73 -0.68 0.31 2.30
N GLY A 74 -1.51 1.26 2.71
CA GLY A 74 -1.11 2.39 3.54
C GLY A 74 -1.99 2.52 4.78
N LEU A 75 -1.42 2.35 5.97
CA LEU A 75 -2.12 2.49 7.25
C LEU A 75 -1.70 3.80 7.93
N SER A 76 -2.66 4.62 8.34
CA SER A 76 -2.45 5.88 9.07
C SER A 76 -1.38 6.78 8.45
N GLY A 77 -1.46 6.98 7.13
CA GLY A 77 -0.42 7.61 6.32
C GLY A 77 -0.89 8.76 5.43
N TRP A 78 -0.04 9.16 4.49
CA TRP A 78 -0.35 10.18 3.49
C TRP A 78 0.35 9.88 2.16
N LEU A 79 -0.11 10.47 1.06
CA LEU A 79 0.55 10.42 -0.24
C LEU A 79 1.55 11.57 -0.35
N PRO A 80 2.87 11.30 -0.45
CA PRO A 80 3.86 12.34 -0.74
C PRO A 80 3.68 12.92 -2.14
N CYS A 81 4.08 14.18 -2.33
CA CYS A 81 4.18 14.82 -3.65
C CYS A 81 2.89 14.80 -4.50
N SER A 82 1.73 14.83 -3.85
CA SER A 82 0.39 14.71 -4.47
C SER A 82 0.13 15.68 -5.64
N ARG A 83 0.72 16.88 -5.63
CA ARG A 83 0.59 17.88 -6.71
C ARG A 83 1.31 17.48 -8.01
N THR A 84 2.55 17.02 -7.90
CA THR A 84 3.38 16.64 -9.07
C THR A 84 2.91 15.32 -9.69
N PHE A 85 2.22 14.50 -8.90
CA PHE A 85 1.76 13.18 -9.28
C PHE A 85 0.66 13.18 -10.35
N LYS A 86 -0.36 14.04 -10.21
CA LYS A 86 -1.50 14.06 -11.14
C LYS A 86 -1.06 14.28 -12.60
N TYR A 87 -0.17 15.24 -12.81
CA TYR A 87 0.40 15.56 -14.13
C TYR A 87 1.16 14.37 -14.77
N LYS A 88 1.83 13.54 -13.96
CA LYS A 88 2.66 12.43 -14.43
C LYS A 88 1.86 11.21 -14.85
N VAL A 89 0.69 10.97 -14.25
CA VAL A 89 -0.16 9.83 -14.61
C VAL A 89 -1.03 10.16 -15.83
N GLU A 90 -1.53 11.40 -15.91
CA GLU A 90 -2.35 11.85 -17.05
C GLU A 90 -1.55 11.96 -18.37
N SER A 91 -0.21 12.05 -18.30
CA SER A 91 0.64 12.19 -19.48
C SER A 91 0.86 10.90 -20.28
N SER A 92 0.41 9.74 -19.80
CA SER A 92 0.58 8.46 -20.49
C SER A 92 -0.60 7.50 -20.28
N GLN A 93 -1.17 6.99 -21.36
CA GLN A 93 -2.23 5.97 -21.31
C GLN A 93 -1.78 4.69 -20.59
N ASP A 94 -0.51 4.32 -20.71
CA ASP A 94 0.02 3.13 -20.04
C ASP A 94 0.20 3.36 -18.55
N ALA A 95 0.55 4.59 -18.13
CA ALA A 95 0.59 4.95 -16.72
C ALA A 95 -0.81 4.93 -16.10
N ALA A 96 -1.80 5.48 -16.80
CA ALA A 96 -3.20 5.42 -16.38
C ALA A 96 -3.72 3.97 -16.28
N ARG A 97 -3.33 3.09 -17.22
CA ARG A 97 -3.69 1.66 -17.18
C ARG A 97 -3.07 0.94 -15.98
N ARG A 98 -1.79 1.17 -15.69
CA ARG A 98 -1.13 0.61 -14.48
C ARG A 98 -1.74 1.13 -13.19
N ALA A 99 -2.04 2.42 -13.11
CA ALA A 99 -2.73 3.02 -11.97
C ALA A 99 -4.11 2.38 -11.74
N ALA A 100 -4.88 2.21 -12.81
CA ALA A 100 -6.24 1.69 -12.72
C ALA A 100 -6.31 0.22 -12.28
N SER A 101 -5.30 -0.59 -12.65
CA SER A 101 -5.26 -2.01 -12.29
C SER A 101 -4.68 -2.29 -10.91
N LEU A 102 -3.79 -1.43 -10.40
CA LEU A 102 -3.09 -1.65 -9.14
C LEU A 102 -4.06 -1.59 -7.93
N PRO A 103 -4.22 -2.69 -7.16
CA PRO A 103 -5.03 -2.67 -5.95
C PRO A 103 -4.36 -1.87 -4.83
N LEU A 104 -5.05 -0.86 -4.31
CA LEU A 104 -4.62 -0.07 -3.15
C LEU A 104 -5.64 -0.22 -2.00
N LEU A 105 -5.14 -0.44 -0.79
CA LEU A 105 -5.87 -0.27 0.44
C LEU A 105 -5.25 0.86 1.25
N VAL A 106 -6.05 1.84 1.63
CA VAL A 106 -5.64 2.90 2.55
C VAL A 106 -6.58 2.87 3.75
N CYS A 107 -6.03 2.73 4.94
CA CYS A 107 -6.77 2.71 6.19
C CYS A 107 -6.36 3.92 7.02
N HIS A 108 -7.32 4.57 7.69
CA HIS A 108 -6.99 5.69 8.57
C HIS A 108 -7.98 5.82 9.72
N GLY A 109 -7.45 6.07 10.91
CA GLY A 109 -8.23 6.38 12.09
C GLY A 109 -8.70 7.84 12.13
N ARG A 110 -9.97 8.07 12.50
CA ARG A 110 -10.52 9.43 12.70
C ARG A 110 -10.00 10.12 13.96
N GLY A 111 -9.50 9.35 14.92
CA GLY A 111 -8.88 9.84 16.15
C GLY A 111 -7.36 10.01 16.04
N ASP A 112 -6.77 9.84 14.85
CA ASP A 112 -5.32 9.99 14.66
C ASP A 112 -4.88 11.45 14.87
N ASP A 113 -4.06 11.65 15.90
CA ASP A 113 -3.54 12.92 16.36
C ASP A 113 -2.10 13.20 15.87
N VAL A 114 -1.44 12.22 15.25
CA VAL A 114 -0.07 12.34 14.72
C VAL A 114 -0.11 12.60 13.21
N VAL A 115 -0.81 11.76 12.47
CA VAL A 115 -1.09 11.94 11.05
C VAL A 115 -2.59 12.17 10.92
N LEU A 116 -3.00 13.43 10.99
CA LEU A 116 -4.41 13.81 10.97
C LEU A 116 -5.17 13.11 9.83
N TYR A 117 -6.34 12.54 10.13
CA TYR A 117 -7.21 11.80 9.21
C TYR A 117 -7.40 12.49 7.84
N LYS A 118 -7.50 13.83 7.82
CA LYS A 118 -7.60 14.66 6.60
C LYS A 118 -6.47 14.40 5.60
N HIS A 119 -5.29 13.99 6.06
CA HIS A 119 -4.17 13.65 5.18
C HIS A 119 -4.42 12.34 4.45
N GLY A 120 -4.92 11.31 5.13
CA GLY A 120 -5.34 10.06 4.50
C GLY A 120 -6.48 10.28 3.50
N GLU A 121 -7.51 11.03 3.90
CA GLU A 121 -8.67 11.33 3.05
C GLU A 121 -8.27 12.08 1.77
N ARG A 122 -7.47 13.16 1.91
CA ARG A 122 -6.94 13.91 0.77
C ARG A 122 -6.05 13.05 -0.12
N SER A 123 -5.27 12.14 0.45
CA SER A 123 -4.42 11.22 -0.30
C SER A 123 -5.27 10.27 -1.16
N ALA A 124 -6.33 9.72 -0.59
CA ALA A 124 -7.27 8.88 -1.31
C ALA A 124 -7.98 9.64 -2.44
N GLU A 125 -8.41 10.89 -2.19
CA GLU A 125 -9.01 11.74 -3.23
C GLU A 125 -8.05 11.99 -4.40
N VAL A 126 -6.80 12.37 -4.11
CA VAL A 126 -5.79 12.58 -5.14
C VAL A 126 -5.54 11.30 -5.94
N LEU A 127 -5.38 10.15 -5.28
CA LEU A 127 -5.20 8.86 -5.95
C LEU A 127 -6.37 8.55 -6.90
N ARG A 128 -7.63 8.69 -6.44
CA ARG A 128 -8.82 8.50 -7.29
C ARG A 128 -8.80 9.44 -8.50
N SER A 129 -8.44 10.69 -8.29
CA SER A 129 -8.35 11.69 -9.37
C SER A 129 -7.22 11.41 -10.37
N SER A 130 -6.22 10.61 -9.98
CA SER A 130 -5.05 10.25 -10.79
C SER A 130 -5.15 8.81 -11.34
N ALA A 131 -6.35 8.38 -11.75
CA ALA A 131 -6.62 7.09 -12.37
C ALA A 131 -6.45 5.83 -11.49
N PHE A 132 -6.21 5.93 -10.18
CA PHE A 132 -6.22 4.76 -9.29
C PHE A 132 -7.65 4.33 -8.97
N ARG A 133 -8.26 3.60 -9.90
CA ARG A 133 -9.65 3.14 -9.82
C ARG A 133 -9.86 1.99 -8.83
N ASN A 134 -8.83 1.19 -8.58
CA ASN A 134 -8.88 0.05 -7.66
C ASN A 134 -8.39 0.42 -6.25
N LEU A 135 -8.89 1.54 -5.71
CA LEU A 135 -8.54 2.05 -4.39
C LEU A 135 -9.69 1.85 -3.40
N THR A 136 -9.38 1.19 -2.29
CA THR A 136 -10.25 1.10 -1.10
C THR A 136 -9.73 2.05 -0.03
N PHE A 137 -10.55 2.99 0.44
CA PHE A 137 -10.23 3.82 1.60
C PHE A 137 -11.15 3.42 2.75
N LYS A 138 -10.59 3.00 3.88
CA LYS A 138 -11.34 2.51 5.03
C LYS A 138 -11.06 3.37 6.26
N THR A 139 -12.14 3.78 6.90
CA THR A 139 -12.11 4.69 8.05
C THR A 139 -12.46 3.94 9.32
N TYR A 140 -11.69 4.18 10.39
CA TYR A 140 -11.96 3.61 11.72
C TYR A 140 -12.27 4.75 12.70
N ASN A 141 -13.49 4.76 13.25
CA ASN A 141 -13.92 5.76 14.22
C ASN A 141 -13.20 5.54 15.56
N GLY A 142 -12.64 6.59 16.15
CA GLY A 142 -11.95 6.52 17.43
C GLY A 142 -10.55 5.89 17.39
N LEU A 143 -10.11 5.32 16.26
CA LEU A 143 -8.75 4.82 16.09
C LEU A 143 -7.76 5.99 16.05
N GLY A 144 -6.75 5.94 16.93
CA GLY A 144 -5.63 6.88 16.99
C GLY A 144 -4.47 6.50 16.07
N HIS A 145 -3.25 6.99 16.36
CA HIS A 145 -2.07 6.65 15.58
C HIS A 145 -1.44 5.29 15.97
N TYR A 146 -2.22 4.22 15.80
CA TYR A 146 -1.78 2.83 16.00
C TYR A 146 -2.67 1.91 15.15
N THR A 147 -2.44 0.60 15.23
CA THR A 147 -3.25 -0.42 14.54
C THR A 147 -4.10 -1.21 15.53
N VAL A 148 -5.24 -1.73 15.06
CA VAL A 148 -6.16 -2.54 15.87
C VAL A 148 -6.47 -3.88 15.19
N PRO A 149 -6.85 -4.93 15.94
CA PRO A 149 -7.14 -6.25 15.38
C PRO A 149 -8.19 -6.22 14.26
N GLU A 150 -9.22 -5.38 14.39
CA GLU A 150 -10.27 -5.21 13.39
C GLU A 150 -9.69 -4.68 12.06
N GLU A 151 -8.80 -3.69 12.13
CA GLU A 151 -8.10 -3.16 10.95
C GLU A 151 -7.23 -4.23 10.29
N MET A 152 -6.52 -5.03 11.10
CA MET A 152 -5.65 -6.08 10.58
C MET A 152 -6.43 -7.24 9.96
N ASP A 153 -7.60 -7.58 10.51
CA ASP A 153 -8.50 -8.57 9.91
C ASP A 153 -9.03 -8.09 8.54
N ASP A 154 -9.38 -6.81 8.44
CA ASP A 154 -9.78 -6.19 7.18
C ASP A 154 -8.66 -6.18 6.13
N VAL A 155 -7.42 -5.90 6.56
CA VAL A 155 -6.23 -5.99 5.70
C VAL A 155 -6.04 -7.43 5.21
N CYS A 156 -6.15 -8.43 6.09
CA CYS A 156 -6.03 -9.85 5.74
C CYS A 156 -7.10 -10.26 4.72
N LYS A 157 -8.37 -9.95 4.98
CA LYS A 157 -9.48 -10.22 4.06
C LYS A 157 -9.27 -9.58 2.70
N TRP A 158 -8.83 -8.32 2.69
CA TRP A 158 -8.54 -7.61 1.46
C TRP A 158 -7.39 -8.25 0.67
N LEU A 159 -6.28 -8.61 1.33
CA LEU A 159 -5.15 -9.29 0.69
C LEU A 159 -5.55 -10.65 0.11
N THR A 160 -6.30 -11.45 0.87
CA THR A 160 -6.80 -12.76 0.40
C THR A 160 -7.62 -12.61 -0.87
N ALA A 161 -8.55 -11.65 -0.89
CA ALA A 161 -9.40 -11.38 -2.05
C ALA A 161 -8.61 -10.86 -3.27
N ARG A 162 -7.62 -9.97 -3.08
CA ARG A 162 -6.87 -9.36 -4.19
C ARG A 162 -5.76 -10.25 -4.74
N LEU A 163 -5.15 -11.06 -3.89
CA LEU A 163 -4.05 -11.93 -4.30
C LEU A 163 -4.51 -13.35 -4.62
N GLY A 164 -5.79 -13.68 -4.40
CA GLY A 164 -6.35 -15.01 -4.70
C GLY A 164 -5.71 -16.08 -3.84
N LEU A 165 -5.58 -15.81 -2.53
CA LEU A 165 -4.94 -16.72 -1.58
C LEU A 165 -5.89 -17.80 -1.06
N ASP A 166 -7.18 -17.71 -1.38
CA ASP A 166 -8.14 -18.77 -1.12
C ASP A 166 -7.81 -20.00 -1.96
N ARG A 167 -7.39 -21.07 -1.29
CA ARG A 167 -6.98 -22.35 -1.89
C ARG A 167 -8.16 -23.17 -2.46
N SER A 168 -9.34 -22.60 -2.65
CA SER A 168 -10.57 -23.33 -3.02
C SER A 168 -10.92 -23.30 -4.51
N ARG A 169 -10.00 -22.89 -5.39
CA ARG A 169 -10.12 -23.09 -6.85
C ARG A 169 -8.96 -23.94 -7.36
N SER A 170 -9.05 -25.24 -7.08
CA SER A 170 -8.34 -26.32 -7.79
C SER A 170 -9.35 -27.36 -8.21
#